data_AF-A0A1J4K574-F1
#
_entry.id   AF-A0A1J4K574-F1
#
_cell.length_a   1.000
_cell.length_b   1.000
_cell.length_c   1.000
_cell.angle_alpha   90.00
_cell.angle_beta   90.00
_cell.angle_gamma   90.00
#
_symmetry.space_group_name_H-M   'P 1'
#
loop_
_entity.id
_entity.type
_entity.pdbx_description
1 polymer ?
#
loop_
_entity_poly.entity_id
_entity_poly.type
_entity_poly.pdbx_seq_one_letter_code
_entity_poly.pdbx_strand_id
1 'polypeptide(L)'
;MFIENLKKLFSQVEDIHHQEPARYYLHEGHRKGINACRQVFHFLKKLNIYNYITREEALPDHPAFRQINDHINKIVVYYPDYEIELTSQILRKLLPQNPLPFRRSVLKSMSLRSAVIYVSDIEMKPVPIPAKVDGYYDFVAPIADNKLHIPLIPEDPDTTATLPPSIHFIDDDNIGGLDPKAILIDSAPKTGRLTQFHAFISLIARSNPVSGLMQLFHDALNSSDLTFATATCILAASEPTIISSVLRIMMRDSVLDHFLRSLCCSVRKAVVGSTSGNLEMAALSNMFVIASEGCWYCTKEVASITQLFFTICNMLKRGVEVPPLAMYILRCALTIAAYEDACGDAAIGMLIELVIQPFVAGTNLENQLANIKKAIISYPESRQRERNTAEATIISVLEQEIIVTPDPENDDEKKDLETVYKFLTKNADPFVRLLLILNSKTYLQSPSVQSIMFAFQKANDIRTLEASY
;
A
#
# COMPACT_ATOMS: atom_id res chain seq x y z
N MET A 1 17.20 28.42 1.70
CA MET A 1 16.59 28.85 2.98
C MET A 1 16.02 27.67 3.80
N PHE A 2 15.26 26.74 3.21
CA PHE A 2 14.67 25.60 3.95
C PHE A 2 15.70 24.60 4.53
N ILE A 3 16.70 24.20 3.75
CA ILE A 3 17.74 23.24 4.20
C ILE A 3 18.58 23.79 5.35
N GLU A 4 18.95 25.07 5.31
CA GLU A 4 19.73 25.71 6.38
C GLU A 4 18.97 25.76 7.71
N ASN A 5 17.66 25.98 7.67
CA ASN A 5 16.83 25.92 8.88
C ASN A 5 16.75 24.49 9.45
N LEU A 6 16.68 23.47 8.58
CA LEU A 6 16.69 22.07 9.01
C LEU A 6 18.03 21.70 9.67
N LYS A 7 19.15 22.10 9.07
CA LYS A 7 20.49 21.93 9.67
C LYS A 7 20.59 22.54 11.07
N LYS A 8 20.11 23.78 11.24
CA LYS A 8 20.12 24.45 12.54
C LYS A 8 19.32 23.67 13.60
N LEU A 9 18.15 23.15 13.24
CA LEU A 9 17.33 22.33 14.13
C LEU A 9 18.03 21.00 14.48
N PHE A 10 18.68 20.36 13.50
CA PHE A 10 19.46 19.14 13.71
C PHE A 10 20.65 19.37 14.64
N SER A 11 21.44 20.43 14.43
CA SER A 11 22.55 20.79 15.32
C SER A 11 22.08 21.04 16.75
N GLN A 12 20.95 21.71 16.93
CA GLN A 12 20.37 21.91 18.26
C GLN A 12 20.02 20.58 18.97
N VAL A 13 19.46 19.61 18.23
CA VAL A 13 19.15 18.28 18.78
C VAL A 13 20.43 17.50 19.08
N GLU A 14 21.43 17.58 18.21
CA GLU A 14 22.76 16.98 18.41
C GLU A 14 23.39 17.51 19.70
N ASP A 15 23.43 18.83 19.92
CA ASP A 15 24.01 19.43 21.13
C ASP A 15 23.32 18.94 22.42
N ILE A 16 21.99 18.79 22.38
CA ILE A 16 21.22 18.28 23.52
C ILE A 16 21.58 16.81 23.81
N HIS A 17 21.70 15.98 22.78
CA HIS A 17 22.15 14.60 22.91
C HIS A 17 23.56 14.48 23.53
N HIS A 18 24.48 15.37 23.15
CA HIS A 18 25.83 15.39 23.73
C HIS A 18 25.85 15.81 25.20
N GLN A 19 24.98 16.76 25.59
CA GLN A 19 24.88 17.23 26.97
C GLN A 19 24.23 16.20 27.89
N GLU A 20 23.13 15.60 27.45
CA GLU A 20 22.38 14.61 28.22
C GLU A 20 21.90 13.49 27.28
N PRO A 21 22.61 12.35 27.24
CA PRO A 21 22.25 11.24 26.36
C PRO A 21 20.88 10.62 26.70
N ALA A 22 19.93 10.66 25.76
CA ALA A 22 18.65 9.96 25.87
C ALA A 22 18.01 9.77 24.48
N ARG A 23 16.96 8.95 24.37
CA ARG A 23 16.24 8.69 23.11
C ARG A 23 15.11 9.70 22.87
N TYR A 24 15.46 10.98 22.69
CA TYR A 24 14.48 12.07 22.60
C TYR A 24 13.43 11.93 21.49
N TYR A 25 13.80 11.38 20.33
CA TYR A 25 12.85 11.12 19.24
C TYR A 25 11.81 10.03 19.59
N LEU A 26 12.11 9.19 20.58
CA LEU A 26 11.21 8.17 21.14
C LEU A 26 10.50 8.65 22.42
N HIS A 27 10.53 9.95 22.70
CA HIS A 27 9.93 10.58 23.87
C HIS A 27 10.54 10.20 25.22
N GLU A 28 11.82 9.84 25.22
CA GLU A 28 12.58 9.55 26.43
C GLU A 28 13.52 10.70 26.79
N GLY A 29 13.80 10.87 28.09
CA GLY A 29 14.65 11.95 28.62
C GLY A 29 13.88 13.23 28.97
N HIS A 30 14.62 14.32 29.14
CA HIS A 30 14.05 15.60 29.60
C HIS A 30 13.17 16.31 28.53
N ARG A 31 12.21 17.11 29.01
CA ARG A 31 11.19 17.79 28.19
C ARG A 31 11.77 18.71 27.10
N LYS A 32 12.89 19.38 27.38
CA LYS A 32 13.57 20.28 26.41
C LYS A 32 14.08 19.53 25.17
N GLY A 33 14.66 18.33 25.31
CA GLY A 33 15.14 17.52 24.19
C GLY A 33 13.98 16.96 23.36
N ILE A 34 12.93 16.47 24.03
CA ILE A 34 11.70 16.02 23.37
C ILE A 34 11.07 17.17 22.55
N ASN A 35 11.04 18.39 23.10
CA ASN A 35 10.50 19.56 22.39
C ASN A 35 11.35 19.97 21.18
N ALA A 36 12.68 19.87 21.25
CA ALA A 36 13.56 20.12 20.10
C ALA A 36 13.28 19.12 18.97
N CYS A 37 13.16 17.83 19.29
CA CYS A 37 12.78 16.80 18.32
C CYS A 37 11.39 17.05 17.71
N ARG A 38 10.43 17.55 18.49
CA ARG A 38 9.11 17.96 17.97
C ARG A 38 9.18 19.12 16.98
N GLN A 39 10.11 20.07 17.16
CA GLN A 39 10.33 21.16 16.20
C GLN A 39 10.88 20.63 14.88
N VAL A 40 11.85 19.71 14.93
CA VAL A 40 12.33 18.98 13.74
C VAL A 40 11.15 18.30 13.03
N PHE A 41 10.34 17.54 13.76
CA PHE A 41 9.17 16.87 13.18
C PHE A 41 8.18 17.84 12.56
N HIS A 42 7.93 18.99 13.17
CA HIS A 42 7.05 20.02 12.61
C HIS A 42 7.64 20.60 11.31
N PHE A 43 8.96 20.80 11.25
CA PHE A 43 9.64 21.31 10.07
C PHE A 43 9.62 20.30 8.92
N LEU A 44 9.94 19.03 9.18
CA LEU A 44 9.91 17.96 8.18
C LEU A 44 8.52 17.78 7.55
N LYS A 45 7.45 17.94 8.33
CA LYS A 45 6.07 17.92 7.79
C LYS A 45 5.80 19.00 6.76
N LYS A 46 6.41 20.18 6.89
CA LYS A 46 6.27 21.26 5.91
C LYS A 46 7.02 20.96 4.61
N LEU A 47 8.07 20.15 4.72
CA LEU A 47 8.92 19.75 3.61
C LEU A 47 8.25 18.70 2.71
N ASN A 48 7.23 17.99 3.21
CA ASN A 48 6.39 16.97 2.56
C ASN A 48 6.82 16.62 1.12
N ILE A 49 7.29 15.38 0.92
CA ILE A 49 7.84 14.95 -0.37
C ILE A 49 6.77 14.48 -1.35
N TYR A 50 5.47 14.61 -1.04
CA TYR A 50 4.38 14.13 -1.89
C TYR A 50 4.49 14.66 -3.34
N ASN A 51 4.76 15.95 -3.51
CA ASN A 51 4.91 16.53 -4.85
C ASN A 51 6.21 16.12 -5.56
N TYR A 52 7.13 15.45 -4.86
CA TYR A 52 8.40 14.97 -5.39
C TYR A 52 8.32 13.50 -5.78
N ILE A 53 7.59 12.67 -5.01
CA ILE A 53 7.42 11.24 -5.32
C ILE A 53 6.65 11.00 -6.63
N THR A 54 5.85 11.98 -7.10
CA THR A 54 5.09 11.92 -8.35
C THR A 54 5.84 12.54 -9.54
N ARG A 55 7.11 12.88 -9.38
CA ARG A 55 7.94 13.43 -10.46
C ARG A 55 8.84 12.35 -11.05
N GLU A 56 9.40 12.68 -12.21
CA GLU A 56 10.33 11.81 -12.94
C GLU A 56 11.71 11.71 -12.29
N GLU A 57 12.07 12.60 -11.35
CA GLU A 57 13.38 12.52 -10.69
C GLU A 57 13.50 11.27 -9.80
N ALA A 58 14.73 10.76 -9.70
CA ALA A 58 15.02 9.62 -8.86
C ALA A 58 14.80 9.98 -7.38
N LEU A 59 13.93 9.24 -6.69
CA LEU A 59 13.61 9.51 -5.28
C LEU A 59 14.83 9.60 -4.34
N PRO A 60 15.90 8.80 -4.52
CA PRO A 60 17.14 8.94 -3.75
C PRO A 60 17.78 10.32 -3.80
N ASP A 61 17.56 11.10 -4.85
CA ASP A 61 18.17 12.43 -5.05
C ASP A 61 17.48 13.53 -4.23
N HIS A 62 16.47 13.19 -3.44
CA HIS A 62 15.73 14.17 -2.65
C HIS A 62 16.65 14.93 -1.67
N PRO A 63 16.70 16.27 -1.71
CA PRO A 63 17.71 17.07 -1.00
C PRO A 63 17.66 16.94 0.53
N ALA A 64 16.51 16.54 1.10
CA ALA A 64 16.40 16.33 2.54
C ALA A 64 17.04 15.02 3.02
N PHE A 65 17.17 13.99 2.16
CA PHE A 65 17.70 12.68 2.58
C PHE A 65 19.13 12.80 3.08
N ARG A 66 19.98 13.56 2.38
CA ARG A 66 21.35 13.80 2.83
C ARG A 66 21.41 14.40 4.24
N GLN A 67 20.62 15.45 4.49
CA GLN A 67 20.60 16.14 5.78
C GLN A 67 20.08 15.24 6.90
N ILE A 68 19.05 14.44 6.61
CA ILE A 68 18.48 13.47 7.55
C ILE A 68 19.51 12.39 7.88
N ASN A 69 20.21 11.86 6.89
CA ASN A 69 21.22 10.83 7.11
C ASN A 69 22.40 11.35 7.94
N ASP A 70 22.92 12.54 7.61
CA ASP A 70 23.98 13.18 8.39
C ASP A 70 23.58 13.36 9.86
N HIS A 71 22.33 13.75 10.10
CA HIS A 71 21.80 13.88 11.46
C HIS A 71 21.68 12.54 12.17
N ILE A 72 21.07 11.53 11.53
CA ILE A 72 20.89 10.19 12.11
C ILE A 72 22.26 9.59 12.49
N ASN A 73 23.25 9.64 11.60
CA ASN A 73 24.58 9.08 11.86
C ASN A 73 25.27 9.69 13.09
N LYS A 74 25.00 10.96 13.41
CA LYS A 74 25.58 11.63 14.59
C LYS A 74 24.90 11.24 15.89
N ILE A 75 23.62 10.84 15.85
CA ILE A 75 22.84 10.57 17.05
C ILE A 75 22.53 9.08 17.25
N VAL A 76 22.76 8.23 16.24
CA VAL A 76 22.38 6.80 16.26
C VAL A 76 23.01 6.05 17.43
N VAL A 77 24.19 6.46 17.89
CA VAL A 77 24.87 5.92 19.08
C VAL A 77 24.01 6.00 20.35
N TYR A 78 23.06 6.93 20.42
CA TYR A 78 22.12 7.10 21.53
C TYR A 78 20.84 6.24 21.39
N TYR A 79 20.69 5.50 20.29
CA TYR A 79 19.55 4.64 19.96
C TYR A 79 19.99 3.20 19.66
N PRO A 80 20.78 2.53 20.53
CA PRO A 80 21.22 1.16 20.29
C PRO A 80 20.01 0.25 20.14
N ASP A 81 19.98 -0.59 19.10
CA ASP A 81 18.85 -1.48 18.74
C ASP A 81 17.57 -0.78 18.23
N TYR A 82 17.54 0.55 18.14
CA TYR A 82 16.36 1.34 17.70
C TYR A 82 16.59 2.15 16.42
N GLU A 83 17.62 1.82 15.65
CA GLU A 83 18.06 2.57 14.45
C GLU A 83 16.97 2.64 13.38
N ILE A 84 16.30 1.51 13.14
CA ILE A 84 15.18 1.40 12.20
C ILE A 84 13.99 2.23 12.68
N GLU A 85 13.71 2.22 13.98
CA GLU A 85 12.60 2.98 14.56
C GLU A 85 12.86 4.49 14.48
N LEU A 86 14.07 4.94 14.84
CA LEU A 86 14.51 6.32 14.70
C LEU A 86 14.35 6.81 13.26
N THR A 87 14.91 6.05 12.31
CA THR A 87 14.87 6.37 10.88
C THR A 87 13.43 6.46 10.39
N SER A 88 12.60 5.48 10.75
CA SER A 88 11.18 5.46 10.38
C SER A 88 10.40 6.66 10.95
N GLN A 89 10.64 7.02 12.22
CA GLN A 89 9.96 8.14 12.87
C GLN A 89 10.25 9.48 12.19
N ILE A 90 11.50 9.68 11.76
CA ILE A 90 11.94 10.88 11.04
C ILE A 90 11.36 10.89 9.62
N LEU A 91 11.59 9.83 8.84
CA LEU A 91 11.14 9.75 7.44
C LEU A 91 9.62 9.80 7.31
N ARG A 92 8.88 9.26 8.30
CA ARG A 92 7.42 9.38 8.36
C ARG A 92 6.93 10.83 8.35
N LYS A 93 7.72 11.80 8.81
CA LYS A 93 7.30 13.20 8.77
C LYS A 93 7.37 13.80 7.38
N LEU A 94 8.10 13.18 6.45
CA LEU A 94 8.13 13.56 5.04
C LEU A 94 6.89 13.10 4.27
N LEU A 95 6.17 12.09 4.79
CA LEU A 95 4.94 11.59 4.21
C LEU A 95 3.71 12.36 4.72
N PRO A 96 2.65 12.48 3.91
CA PRO A 96 1.37 13.00 4.36
C PRO A 96 0.83 12.22 5.57
N GLN A 97 0.48 12.96 6.64
CA GLN A 97 0.28 12.38 7.98
C GLN A 97 -0.90 11.42 8.15
N ASN A 98 -1.87 11.37 7.22
CA ASN A 98 -3.15 10.69 7.38
C ASN A 98 -3.81 10.29 6.04
N PRO A 99 -4.25 9.05 5.85
CA PRO A 99 -3.90 7.88 6.62
C PRO A 99 -3.11 6.92 5.73
N LEU A 100 -1.79 7.01 5.80
CA LEU A 100 -0.89 5.95 5.34
C LEU A 100 -0.50 5.09 6.54
N PRO A 101 -0.90 3.80 6.61
CA PRO A 101 -2.16 3.25 6.08
C PRO A 101 -3.39 3.79 6.84
N PHE A 102 -4.61 3.43 6.45
CA PHE A 102 -5.82 3.63 7.25
C PHE A 102 -5.64 3.04 8.64
N ARG A 103 -5.33 3.92 9.59
CA ARG A 103 -5.05 3.46 10.94
C ARG A 103 -6.33 2.95 11.55
N ARG A 104 -6.21 1.80 12.22
CA ARG A 104 -7.25 1.25 13.10
C ARG A 104 -7.87 2.30 14.03
N SER A 105 -7.07 3.26 14.52
CA SER A 105 -7.56 4.36 15.35
C SER A 105 -8.52 5.30 14.62
N VAL A 106 -8.29 5.57 13.32
CA VAL A 106 -9.16 6.41 12.49
C VAL A 106 -10.48 5.67 12.29
N LEU A 107 -10.44 4.41 11.85
CA LEU A 107 -11.64 3.60 11.63
C LEU A 107 -12.49 3.48 12.91
N LYS A 108 -11.87 3.17 14.06
CA LYS A 108 -12.56 3.13 15.37
C LYS A 108 -13.11 4.50 15.81
N SER A 109 -12.50 5.59 15.35
CA SER A 109 -12.97 6.94 15.68
C SER A 109 -14.17 7.38 14.86
N MET A 110 -14.41 6.78 13.69
CA MET A 110 -15.55 7.11 12.83
C MET A 110 -16.87 6.89 13.57
N SER A 111 -17.87 7.68 13.19
CA SER A 111 -19.25 7.51 13.60
C SER A 111 -20.09 7.49 12.33
N LEU A 112 -20.20 6.32 11.70
CA LEU A 112 -21.02 6.12 10.50
C LEU A 112 -22.50 6.31 10.83
N ARG A 113 -22.87 5.96 12.07
CA ARG A 113 -24.18 6.19 12.65
C ARG A 113 -24.04 6.35 14.15
N SER A 114 -24.83 7.23 14.75
CA SER A 114 -24.90 7.40 16.20
C SER A 114 -26.27 6.94 16.71
N ALA A 115 -26.29 6.42 17.93
CA ALA A 115 -27.51 6.05 18.65
C ALA A 115 -27.30 6.33 20.13
N VAL A 116 -28.39 6.43 20.89
CA VAL A 116 -28.31 6.45 22.35
C VAL A 116 -29.04 5.22 22.86
N ILE A 117 -28.45 4.53 23.83
CA ILE A 117 -28.99 3.30 24.40
C ILE A 117 -29.12 3.37 25.91
N TYR A 118 -29.90 2.46 26.47
CA TYR A 118 -29.95 2.10 27.87
C TYR A 118 -29.54 0.64 28.04
N VAL A 119 -28.86 0.33 29.13
CA VAL A 119 -28.55 -1.04 29.54
C VAL A 119 -29.25 -1.28 30.86
N SER A 120 -30.19 -2.24 30.92
CA SER A 120 -30.97 -2.50 32.13
C SER A 120 -31.37 -3.97 32.29
N ASP A 121 -31.33 -4.44 33.54
CA ASP A 121 -32.28 -5.41 34.09
C ASP A 121 -33.24 -4.63 35.01
N ILE A 122 -34.39 -4.24 34.45
CA ILE A 122 -35.72 -3.94 35.03
C ILE A 122 -35.87 -2.97 36.26
N GLU A 123 -34.87 -2.65 37.09
CA GLU A 123 -35.14 -1.97 38.38
C GLU A 123 -34.45 -0.60 38.66
N MET A 124 -33.61 -0.08 37.76
CA MET A 124 -32.99 1.26 37.93
C MET A 124 -33.30 2.20 36.78
N LYS A 125 -33.43 3.51 37.07
CA LYS A 125 -33.50 4.56 36.05
C LYS A 125 -32.22 4.49 35.20
N PRO A 126 -32.28 4.02 33.95
CA PRO A 126 -31.08 3.75 33.19
C PRO A 126 -30.43 5.07 32.76
N VAL A 127 -29.10 5.12 32.81
CA VAL A 127 -28.32 6.28 32.33
C VAL A 127 -28.17 6.15 30.81
N PRO A 128 -28.44 7.20 30.03
CA PRO A 128 -28.29 7.15 28.58
C PRO A 128 -26.82 6.99 28.19
N ILE A 129 -26.52 6.01 27.36
CA ILE A 129 -25.18 5.68 26.88
C ILE A 129 -25.09 6.03 25.39
N PRO A 130 -24.17 6.91 24.97
CA PRO A 130 -23.94 7.19 23.56
C PRO A 130 -23.25 5.99 22.89
N ALA A 131 -23.90 5.41 21.89
CA ALA A 131 -23.38 4.33 21.06
C ALA A 131 -23.20 4.79 19.61
N LYS A 132 -22.44 4.03 18.84
CA LYS A 132 -22.21 4.33 17.42
C LYS A 132 -21.88 3.11 16.60
N VAL A 133 -22.01 3.22 15.29
CA VAL A 133 -21.40 2.31 14.31
C VAL A 133 -20.08 2.92 13.85
N ASP A 134 -18.98 2.22 14.09
CA ASP A 134 -17.64 2.68 13.71
C ASP A 134 -17.25 2.30 12.27
N GLY A 135 -16.02 2.61 11.86
CA GLY A 135 -15.52 2.35 10.51
C GLY A 135 -15.31 0.87 10.17
N TYR A 136 -15.26 -0.02 11.17
CA TYR A 136 -15.29 -1.48 10.95
C TYR A 136 -16.72 -2.00 10.75
N TYR A 137 -17.71 -1.13 10.91
CA TYR A 137 -19.12 -1.48 10.98
C TYR A 137 -19.47 -2.26 12.25
N ASP A 138 -18.74 -2.02 13.33
CA ASP A 138 -19.07 -2.53 14.66
C ASP A 138 -20.02 -1.55 15.35
N PHE A 139 -21.07 -2.08 15.99
CA PHE A 139 -21.79 -1.37 17.03
C PHE A 139 -20.91 -1.28 18.28
N VAL A 140 -20.62 -0.04 18.69
CA VAL A 140 -19.74 0.27 19.82
C VAL A 140 -20.50 1.05 20.87
N ALA A 141 -20.51 0.52 22.09
CA ALA A 141 -21.09 1.18 23.26
C ALA A 141 -20.12 1.15 24.46
N PRO A 142 -19.84 2.30 25.12
CA PRO A 142 -19.09 2.30 26.36
C PRO A 142 -19.96 1.75 27.49
N ILE A 143 -19.52 0.65 28.11
CA ILE A 143 -20.21 0.03 29.25
C ILE A 143 -19.23 0.01 30.41
N ALA A 144 -19.46 0.86 31.42
CA ALA A 144 -18.52 1.15 32.49
C ALA A 144 -17.12 1.52 31.93
N ASP A 145 -16.06 0.85 32.38
CA ASP A 145 -14.68 1.07 31.92
C ASP A 145 -14.32 0.35 30.61
N ASN A 146 -15.26 -0.42 30.04
CA ASN A 146 -15.06 -1.22 28.84
C ASN A 146 -15.82 -0.66 27.63
N LYS A 147 -15.48 -1.16 26.43
CA LYS A 147 -16.23 -0.93 25.20
C LYS A 147 -16.78 -2.25 24.69
N LEU A 148 -18.10 -2.34 24.58
CA LEU A 148 -18.76 -3.41 23.86
C LEU A 148 -18.55 -3.18 22.37
N HIS A 149 -18.15 -4.23 21.65
CA HIS A 149 -18.00 -4.23 20.19
C HIS A 149 -18.82 -5.38 19.64
N ILE A 150 -19.80 -5.09 18.80
CA ILE A 150 -20.64 -6.09 18.14
C ILE A 150 -20.55 -5.88 16.63
N PRO A 151 -20.00 -6.83 15.86
CA PRO A 151 -19.93 -6.70 14.41
C PRO A 151 -21.34 -6.74 13.81
N LEU A 152 -21.73 -5.69 13.09
CA LEU A 152 -23.04 -5.64 12.42
C LEU A 152 -23.02 -6.27 11.02
N ILE A 153 -21.83 -6.43 10.43
CA ILE A 153 -21.63 -7.22 9.21
C ILE A 153 -20.75 -8.42 9.59
N PRO A 154 -21.35 -9.59 9.85
CA PRO A 154 -20.58 -10.77 10.21
C PRO A 154 -19.68 -11.23 9.05
N GLU A 155 -18.61 -11.96 9.39
CA GLU A 155 -17.69 -12.52 8.39
C GLU A 155 -18.37 -13.60 7.55
N ASP A 156 -19.20 -14.42 8.21
CA ASP A 156 -20.03 -15.47 7.60
C ASP A 156 -21.38 -14.89 7.13
N PRO A 157 -21.66 -14.91 5.82
CA PRO A 157 -22.89 -14.39 5.24
C PRO A 157 -24.16 -15.11 5.72
N ASP A 158 -24.05 -16.33 6.26
CA ASP A 158 -25.19 -17.10 6.78
C ASP A 158 -25.52 -16.73 8.24
N THR A 159 -24.69 -15.92 8.89
CA THR A 159 -24.96 -15.40 10.24
C THR A 159 -25.60 -14.01 10.21
N THR A 160 -26.50 -13.77 11.15
CA THR A 160 -27.09 -12.45 11.39
C THR A 160 -26.47 -11.82 12.62
N ALA A 161 -26.20 -10.51 12.55
CA ALA A 161 -25.77 -9.77 13.73
C ALA A 161 -26.86 -9.78 14.79
N THR A 162 -26.49 -9.94 16.05
CA THR A 162 -27.46 -9.90 17.17
C THR A 162 -26.96 -8.94 18.24
N LEU A 163 -27.88 -8.16 18.81
CA LEU A 163 -27.60 -7.33 19.97
C LEU A 163 -28.10 -8.05 21.24
N PRO A 164 -27.35 -7.99 22.36
CA PRO A 164 -27.83 -8.46 23.65
C PRO A 164 -29.22 -7.91 23.98
N PRO A 165 -30.13 -8.72 24.53
CA PRO A 165 -31.50 -8.31 24.82
C PRO A 165 -31.58 -7.18 25.87
N SER A 166 -30.52 -6.99 26.65
CA SER A 166 -30.38 -5.94 27.66
C SER A 166 -30.12 -4.54 27.09
N ILE A 167 -29.93 -4.40 25.77
CA ILE A 167 -29.71 -3.12 25.09
C ILE A 167 -31.04 -2.60 24.55
N HIS A 168 -31.44 -1.43 25.04
CA HIS A 168 -32.65 -0.71 24.61
C HIS A 168 -32.25 0.63 23.98
N PHE A 169 -32.94 1.09 22.94
CA PHE A 169 -32.62 2.35 22.24
C PHE A 169 -33.47 3.51 22.76
N ILE A 170 -32.90 4.71 22.84
CA ILE A 170 -33.62 5.93 23.23
C ILE A 170 -34.26 6.53 21.99
N ASP A 171 -35.48 6.09 21.70
CA ASP A 171 -36.55 6.76 20.94
C ASP A 171 -37.55 5.66 20.55
N ASP A 172 -38.44 5.30 21.47
CA ASP A 172 -39.64 4.51 21.16
C ASP A 172 -40.68 5.34 20.38
N ASP A 173 -40.49 6.67 20.32
CA ASP A 173 -41.26 7.55 19.45
C ASP A 173 -40.60 7.65 18.06
N ASN A 174 -40.70 6.54 17.31
CA ASN A 174 -40.73 6.51 15.85
C ASN A 174 -40.01 7.66 15.12
N ILE A 175 -38.68 7.58 14.96
CA ILE A 175 -38.00 8.34 13.90
C ILE A 175 -38.51 7.80 12.56
N GLY A 176 -39.59 8.37 12.03
CA GLY A 176 -40.21 7.96 10.77
C GLY A 176 -40.94 6.60 10.79
N GLY A 177 -41.31 6.07 11.96
CA GLY A 177 -42.13 4.84 12.06
C GLY A 177 -41.36 3.52 12.06
N LEU A 178 -40.04 3.53 12.22
CA LEU A 178 -39.17 2.35 12.15
C LEU A 178 -38.41 2.15 13.47
N ASP A 179 -38.47 0.94 14.01
CA ASP A 179 -37.73 0.51 15.21
C ASP A 179 -36.21 0.71 14.99
N PRO A 180 -35.52 1.54 15.82
CA PRO A 180 -34.08 1.75 15.74
C PRO A 180 -33.26 0.45 15.76
N LYS A 181 -33.74 -0.57 16.48
CA LYS A 181 -33.11 -1.89 16.54
C LYS A 181 -33.23 -2.62 15.20
N ALA A 182 -34.42 -2.63 14.59
CA ALA A 182 -34.63 -3.18 13.25
C ALA A 182 -33.80 -2.43 12.19
N ILE A 183 -33.64 -1.11 12.33
CA ILE A 183 -32.78 -0.37 11.42
C ILE A 183 -31.31 -0.79 11.56
N LEU A 184 -30.80 -0.95 12.79
CA LEU A 184 -29.39 -1.30 13.03
C LEU A 184 -29.06 -2.76 12.73
N ILE A 185 -29.97 -3.69 13.02
CA ILE A 185 -29.74 -5.13 12.84
C ILE A 185 -30.13 -5.59 11.43
N ASP A 186 -31.22 -5.09 10.87
CA ASP A 186 -31.76 -5.63 9.62
C ASP A 186 -31.47 -4.75 8.41
N SER A 187 -31.56 -3.43 8.56
CA SER A 187 -31.44 -2.49 7.43
C SER A 187 -30.00 -2.02 7.19
N ALA A 188 -29.28 -1.67 8.25
CA ALA A 188 -27.93 -1.12 8.16
C ALA A 188 -26.94 -2.11 7.52
N PRO A 189 -26.92 -3.42 7.88
CA PRO A 189 -25.98 -4.36 7.26
C PRO A 189 -26.17 -4.51 5.75
N LYS A 190 -27.41 -4.35 5.23
CA LYS A 190 -27.72 -4.45 3.78
C LYS A 190 -27.01 -3.38 2.96
N THR A 191 -26.81 -2.19 3.51
CA THR A 191 -26.11 -1.08 2.83
C THR A 191 -24.73 -0.79 3.41
N GLY A 192 -24.34 -1.50 4.47
CA GLY A 192 -23.20 -1.12 5.30
C GLY A 192 -21.86 -1.13 4.57
N ARG A 193 -21.64 -2.10 3.67
CA ARG A 193 -20.45 -2.13 2.81
C ARG A 193 -20.39 -0.96 1.84
N LEU A 194 -21.52 -0.57 1.26
CA LEU A 194 -21.58 0.60 0.38
C LEU A 194 -21.33 1.89 1.16
N THR A 195 -21.85 2.00 2.39
CA THR A 195 -21.55 3.10 3.30
C THR A 195 -20.06 3.16 3.65
N GLN A 196 -19.44 2.03 3.98
CA GLN A 196 -17.99 1.94 4.25
C GLN A 196 -17.18 2.37 3.01
N PHE A 197 -17.54 1.89 1.83
CA PHE A 197 -16.89 2.27 0.57
C PHE A 197 -16.85 3.79 0.36
N HIS A 198 -18.00 4.47 0.47
CA HIS A 198 -18.05 5.93 0.31
C HIS A 198 -17.32 6.67 1.45
N ALA A 199 -17.41 6.17 2.69
CA ALA A 199 -16.70 6.77 3.80
C ALA A 199 -15.17 6.66 3.63
N PHE A 200 -14.68 5.55 3.04
CA PHE A 200 -13.27 5.39 2.71
C PHE A 200 -12.83 6.32 1.60
N ILE A 201 -13.63 6.52 0.55
CA ILE A 201 -13.36 7.55 -0.47
C ILE A 201 -13.13 8.91 0.19
N SER A 202 -14.07 9.35 1.04
CA SER A 202 -13.98 10.65 1.72
C SER A 202 -12.75 10.80 2.62
N LEU A 203 -12.26 9.71 3.22
CA LEU A 203 -11.09 9.74 4.09
C LEU A 203 -9.76 9.82 3.32
N ILE A 204 -9.68 9.21 2.13
CA ILE A 204 -8.44 9.13 1.35
C ILE A 204 -8.29 10.33 0.42
N ALA A 205 -9.39 10.75 -0.20
CA ALA A 205 -9.40 11.70 -1.31
C ALA A 205 -8.67 13.00 -1.01
N ARG A 206 -8.61 13.43 0.27
CA ARG A 206 -7.89 14.63 0.74
C ARG A 206 -8.21 15.93 -0.02
N SER A 207 -9.23 15.95 -0.86
CA SER A 207 -9.67 17.13 -1.61
C SER A 207 -10.27 18.14 -0.64
N ASN A 208 -9.67 19.31 -0.59
CA ASN A 208 -10.21 20.49 0.05
C ASN A 208 -10.07 21.63 -0.98
N PRO A 209 -11.15 22.26 -1.47
CA PRO A 209 -12.54 22.28 -0.95
C PRO A 209 -13.40 21.07 -1.34
N VAL A 210 -14.69 21.08 -0.94
CA VAL A 210 -15.70 20.05 -1.22
C VAL A 210 -15.84 19.83 -2.72
N SER A 211 -15.32 18.71 -3.21
CA SER A 211 -15.45 18.27 -4.60
C SER A 211 -16.63 17.32 -4.79
N GLY A 212 -17.07 17.14 -6.03
CA GLY A 212 -18.07 16.12 -6.37
C GLY A 212 -17.56 14.70 -6.13
N LEU A 213 -18.48 13.73 -5.98
CA LEU A 213 -18.15 12.33 -5.66
C LEU A 213 -17.13 11.70 -6.61
N MET A 214 -17.24 11.95 -7.92
CA MET A 214 -16.30 11.42 -8.90
C MET A 214 -14.89 11.99 -8.71
N GLN A 215 -14.77 13.27 -8.37
CA GLN A 215 -13.46 13.85 -8.05
C GLN A 215 -12.88 13.25 -6.76
N LEU A 216 -13.71 13.07 -5.72
CA LEU A 216 -13.25 12.40 -4.50
C LEU A 216 -12.77 10.97 -4.81
N PHE A 217 -13.50 10.26 -5.67
CA PHE A 217 -13.13 8.91 -6.08
C PHE A 217 -11.82 8.88 -6.90
N HIS A 218 -11.66 9.82 -7.84
CA HIS A 218 -10.42 10.03 -8.57
C HIS A 218 -9.23 10.24 -7.63
N ASP A 219 -9.37 11.17 -6.69
CA ASP A 219 -8.31 11.48 -5.73
C ASP A 219 -8.03 10.31 -4.77
N ALA A 220 -9.05 9.50 -4.45
CA ALA A 220 -8.88 8.29 -3.65
C ALA A 220 -8.10 7.20 -4.42
N LEU A 221 -8.39 7.04 -5.72
CA LEU A 221 -7.68 6.08 -6.59
C LEU A 221 -6.21 6.46 -6.77
N ASN A 222 -5.91 7.75 -6.90
CA ASN A 222 -4.57 8.30 -7.12
C ASN A 222 -3.82 8.67 -5.83
N SER A 223 -4.40 8.40 -4.67
CA SER A 223 -3.78 8.77 -3.39
C SER A 223 -2.50 7.99 -3.11
N SER A 224 -1.53 8.63 -2.46
CA SER A 224 -0.31 7.98 -1.92
C SER A 224 -0.56 6.80 -0.99
N ASP A 225 -1.78 6.53 -0.55
CA ASP A 225 -2.11 5.30 0.20
C ASP A 225 -2.05 4.06 -0.66
N LEU A 226 -2.31 4.23 -1.96
CA LEU A 226 -2.29 3.19 -2.97
C LEU A 226 -3.26 2.03 -2.71
N THR A 227 -3.91 1.97 -1.54
CA THR A 227 -4.78 0.86 -1.15
C THR A 227 -5.99 0.75 -2.08
N PHE A 228 -6.59 1.87 -2.50
CA PHE A 228 -7.71 1.86 -3.44
C PHE A 228 -7.30 1.26 -4.79
N ALA A 229 -6.20 1.72 -5.37
CA ALA A 229 -5.68 1.19 -6.61
C ALA A 229 -5.26 -0.29 -6.48
N THR A 230 -4.54 -0.63 -5.41
CA THR A 230 -4.09 -2.00 -5.13
C THR A 230 -5.28 -2.95 -5.01
N ALA A 231 -6.29 -2.59 -4.20
CA ALA A 231 -7.51 -3.38 -4.05
C ALA A 231 -8.29 -3.51 -5.37
N THR A 232 -8.32 -2.45 -6.17
CA THR A 232 -8.97 -2.47 -7.49
C THR A 232 -8.26 -3.46 -8.41
N CYS A 233 -6.92 -3.40 -8.51
CA CYS A 233 -6.13 -4.32 -9.33
C CYS A 233 -6.22 -5.79 -8.86
N ILE A 234 -6.41 -6.04 -7.56
CA ILE A 234 -6.63 -7.41 -7.06
C ILE A 234 -8.03 -7.91 -7.46
N LEU A 235 -9.05 -7.09 -7.19
CA LEU A 235 -10.45 -7.46 -7.40
C LEU A 235 -10.79 -7.62 -8.89
N ALA A 236 -10.15 -6.84 -9.75
CA ALA A 236 -10.37 -6.84 -11.19
C ALA A 236 -9.47 -7.84 -11.97
N ALA A 237 -8.96 -8.89 -11.31
CA ALA A 237 -8.05 -9.86 -11.93
C ALA A 237 -8.56 -10.47 -13.25
N SER A 238 -9.88 -10.60 -13.40
CA SER A 238 -10.55 -11.13 -14.59
C SER A 238 -11.25 -10.06 -15.43
N GLU A 239 -10.96 -8.78 -15.19
CA GLU A 239 -11.64 -7.63 -15.82
C GLU A 239 -10.59 -6.71 -16.46
N PRO A 240 -10.04 -7.07 -17.65
CA PRO A 240 -8.93 -6.36 -18.29
C PRO A 240 -9.20 -4.87 -18.52
N THR A 241 -10.45 -4.52 -18.81
CA THR A 241 -10.88 -3.14 -19.05
C THR A 241 -10.71 -2.27 -17.81
N ILE A 242 -11.01 -2.79 -16.62
CA ILE A 242 -10.93 -2.06 -15.36
C ILE A 242 -9.48 -1.73 -15.01
N ILE A 243 -8.57 -2.71 -15.08
CA ILE A 243 -7.16 -2.50 -14.76
C ILE A 243 -6.52 -1.59 -15.81
N SER A 244 -6.88 -1.74 -17.09
CA SER A 244 -6.44 -0.82 -18.13
C SER A 244 -6.92 0.62 -17.89
N SER A 245 -8.16 0.82 -17.44
CA SER A 245 -8.67 2.14 -17.04
C SER A 245 -7.90 2.72 -15.85
N VAL A 246 -7.59 1.92 -14.82
CA VAL A 246 -6.76 2.36 -13.68
C VAL A 246 -5.37 2.80 -14.14
N LEU A 247 -4.70 2.00 -14.98
CA LEU A 247 -3.37 2.34 -15.50
C LEU A 247 -3.41 3.62 -16.34
N ARG A 248 -4.43 3.82 -17.18
CA ARG A 248 -4.59 5.06 -17.96
C ARG A 248 -4.82 6.29 -17.09
N ILE A 249 -5.68 6.20 -16.08
CA ILE A 249 -5.89 7.29 -15.11
C ILE A 249 -4.55 7.65 -14.45
N MET A 250 -3.84 6.66 -13.91
CA MET A 250 -2.57 6.90 -13.21
C MET A 250 -1.46 7.46 -14.10
N MET A 251 -1.42 7.09 -15.39
CA MET A 251 -0.48 7.66 -16.35
C MET A 251 -0.78 9.12 -16.63
N ARG A 252 -2.05 9.51 -16.73
CA ARG A 252 -2.45 10.92 -16.97
C ARG A 252 -2.10 11.82 -15.80
N ASP A 253 -2.27 11.31 -14.59
CA ASP A 253 -1.96 12.06 -13.37
C ASP A 253 -0.48 11.96 -12.96
N SER A 254 0.36 11.31 -13.77
CA SER A 254 1.78 11.09 -13.49
C SER A 254 2.04 10.39 -12.15
N VAL A 255 1.13 9.51 -11.72
CA VAL A 255 1.26 8.74 -10.46
C VAL A 255 1.58 7.26 -10.68
N LEU A 256 1.56 6.77 -11.93
CA LEU A 256 1.84 5.36 -12.24
C LEU A 256 3.22 4.93 -11.73
N ASP A 257 4.27 5.73 -11.97
CA ASP A 257 5.62 5.40 -11.52
C ASP A 257 5.69 5.29 -9.99
N HIS A 258 5.07 6.23 -9.27
CA HIS A 258 4.99 6.19 -7.81
C HIS A 258 4.28 4.90 -7.32
N PHE A 259 3.19 4.53 -7.97
CA PHE A 259 2.43 3.33 -7.64
C PHE A 259 3.26 2.06 -7.86
N LEU A 260 3.87 1.90 -9.04
CA LEU A 260 4.73 0.77 -9.37
C LEU A 260 5.92 0.68 -8.43
N ARG A 261 6.64 1.79 -8.22
CA ARG A 261 7.79 1.87 -7.31
C ARG A 261 7.40 1.40 -5.91
N SER A 262 6.25 1.83 -5.40
CA SER A 262 5.79 1.47 -4.06
C SER A 262 5.38 0.00 -3.94
N LEU A 263 4.66 -0.54 -4.92
CA LEU A 263 4.32 -1.96 -4.97
C LEU A 263 5.59 -2.81 -5.08
N CYS A 264 6.48 -2.51 -6.02
CA CYS A 264 7.73 -3.22 -6.20
C CYS A 264 8.59 -3.18 -4.93
N CYS A 265 8.67 -2.02 -4.26
CA CYS A 265 9.35 -1.92 -2.98
C CYS A 265 8.71 -2.82 -1.93
N SER A 266 7.39 -2.89 -1.85
CA SER A 266 6.69 -3.70 -0.86
C SER A 266 6.91 -5.22 -1.02
N VAL A 267 7.17 -5.69 -2.25
CA VAL A 267 7.30 -7.13 -2.55
C VAL A 267 8.72 -7.61 -2.77
N ARG A 268 9.70 -6.73 -3.02
CA ARG A 268 11.09 -7.07 -3.39
C ARG A 268 11.79 -8.09 -2.48
N LYS A 269 11.45 -8.10 -1.18
CA LYS A 269 12.01 -9.06 -0.21
C LYS A 269 11.27 -10.41 -0.21
N ALA A 270 9.98 -10.39 -0.52
CA ALA A 270 9.12 -11.57 -0.47
C ALA A 270 9.35 -12.49 -1.68
N VAL A 271 9.77 -11.94 -2.82
CA VAL A 271 9.96 -12.69 -4.07
C VAL A 271 11.10 -13.71 -4.03
N VAL A 272 11.99 -13.69 -3.05
CA VAL A 272 12.99 -14.76 -2.85
C VAL A 272 12.34 -15.99 -2.18
N GLY A 273 11.38 -15.76 -1.28
CA GLY A 273 10.65 -16.80 -0.54
C GLY A 273 9.32 -17.19 -1.20
N SER A 274 8.32 -17.52 -0.39
CA SER A 274 6.95 -17.68 -0.87
C SER A 274 6.24 -16.32 -0.88
N THR A 275 5.61 -16.00 -2.00
CA THR A 275 4.76 -14.82 -2.20
C THR A 275 3.28 -15.11 -1.92
N SER A 276 2.94 -16.33 -1.49
CA SER A 276 1.55 -16.73 -1.24
C SER A 276 0.89 -15.80 -0.24
N GLY A 277 -0.26 -15.23 -0.62
CA GLY A 277 -1.00 -14.27 0.21
C GLY A 277 -0.45 -12.84 0.19
N ASN A 278 0.59 -12.53 -0.59
CA ASN A 278 1.05 -11.16 -0.78
C ASN A 278 0.15 -10.43 -1.80
N LEU A 279 -0.76 -9.60 -1.27
CA LEU A 279 -1.75 -8.87 -2.06
C LEU A 279 -1.13 -7.87 -3.04
N GLU A 280 -0.02 -7.22 -2.66
CA GLU A 280 0.70 -6.31 -3.55
C GLU A 280 1.35 -7.05 -4.73
N MET A 281 1.83 -8.28 -4.51
CA MET A 281 2.34 -9.11 -5.59
C MET A 281 1.21 -9.50 -6.54
N ALA A 282 0.05 -9.88 -6.01
CA ALA A 282 -1.13 -10.16 -6.84
C ALA A 282 -1.57 -8.95 -7.67
N ALA A 283 -1.59 -7.75 -7.08
CA ALA A 283 -1.88 -6.52 -7.80
C ALA A 283 -0.87 -6.27 -8.94
N LEU A 284 0.43 -6.42 -8.66
CA LEU A 284 1.50 -6.24 -9.64
C LEU A 284 1.41 -7.26 -10.78
N SER A 285 1.17 -8.54 -10.46
CA SER A 285 0.96 -9.61 -11.44
C SER A 285 -0.26 -9.36 -12.33
N ASN A 286 -1.40 -8.95 -11.76
CA ASN A 286 -2.61 -8.66 -12.54
C ASN A 286 -2.37 -7.51 -13.52
N MET A 287 -1.67 -6.45 -13.08
CA MET A 287 -1.30 -5.35 -13.97
C MET A 287 -0.38 -5.80 -15.10
N PHE A 288 0.64 -6.59 -14.79
CA PHE A 288 1.57 -7.10 -15.82
C PHE A 288 0.86 -8.01 -16.83
N VAL A 289 0.02 -8.94 -16.37
CA VAL A 289 -0.74 -9.87 -17.23
C VAL A 289 -1.67 -9.10 -18.17
N ILE A 290 -2.38 -8.09 -17.67
CA ILE A 290 -3.32 -7.31 -18.50
C ILE A 290 -2.56 -6.36 -19.44
N ALA A 291 -1.48 -5.73 -18.97
CA ALA A 291 -0.63 -4.91 -19.83
C ALA A 291 0.05 -5.73 -20.94
N SER A 292 0.17 -7.05 -20.76
CA SER A 292 0.78 -7.98 -21.73
C SER A 292 -0.26 -8.78 -22.52
N GLU A 293 -1.50 -8.28 -22.60
CA GLU A 293 -2.56 -8.94 -23.36
C GLU A 293 -2.14 -9.21 -24.82
N GLY A 294 -2.41 -10.44 -25.28
CA GLY A 294 -2.19 -10.84 -26.66
C GLY A 294 -0.77 -11.30 -27.03
N CYS A 295 0.26 -11.06 -26.22
CA CYS A 295 1.64 -11.42 -26.63
C CYS A 295 2.07 -12.86 -26.30
N TRP A 296 1.36 -13.56 -25.42
CA TRP A 296 1.79 -14.88 -24.90
C TRP A 296 1.23 -16.08 -25.65
N TYR A 297 0.83 -15.96 -26.91
CA TYR A 297 0.14 -17.06 -27.60
C TYR A 297 1.02 -18.33 -27.71
N CYS A 298 2.32 -18.17 -27.89
CA CYS A 298 3.29 -19.26 -28.00
C CYS A 298 3.59 -19.97 -26.66
N THR A 299 3.14 -19.45 -25.51
CA THR A 299 3.32 -20.10 -24.21
C THR A 299 2.23 -21.14 -23.92
N LYS A 300 1.11 -21.13 -24.66
CA LYS A 300 -0.03 -22.04 -24.48
C LYS A 300 0.26 -23.49 -24.87
N GLU A 301 1.24 -23.73 -25.74
CA GLU A 301 1.57 -25.06 -26.27
C GLU A 301 2.70 -25.76 -25.50
N VAL A 302 3.08 -25.24 -24.33
CA VAL A 302 4.29 -25.67 -23.66
C VAL A 302 4.03 -26.85 -22.72
N ALA A 303 4.73 -27.97 -22.94
CA ALA A 303 4.53 -29.23 -22.21
C ALA A 303 5.31 -29.34 -20.88
N SER A 304 6.27 -28.45 -20.61
CA SER A 304 7.10 -28.50 -19.40
C SER A 304 7.44 -27.11 -18.86
N ILE A 305 7.60 -27.02 -17.53
CA ILE A 305 7.95 -25.76 -16.87
C ILE A 305 9.29 -25.18 -17.36
N THR A 306 10.26 -26.05 -17.66
CA THR A 306 11.57 -25.63 -18.15
C THR A 306 11.45 -25.03 -19.55
N GLN A 307 10.66 -25.65 -20.44
CA GLN A 307 10.41 -25.07 -21.76
C GLN A 307 9.67 -23.73 -21.64
N LEU A 308 8.72 -23.60 -20.72
CA LEU A 308 7.95 -22.37 -20.51
C LEU A 308 8.87 -21.24 -20.07
N PHE A 309 9.73 -21.53 -19.10
CA PHE A 309 10.76 -20.62 -18.61
C PHE A 309 11.64 -20.09 -19.74
N PHE A 310 12.20 -20.97 -20.57
CA PHE A 310 13.08 -20.56 -21.67
C PHE A 310 12.33 -19.80 -22.76
N THR A 311 11.10 -20.20 -23.11
CA THR A 311 10.28 -19.49 -24.11
C THR A 311 10.02 -18.06 -23.67
N ILE A 312 9.51 -17.87 -22.45
CA ILE A 312 9.23 -16.53 -21.90
C ILE A 312 10.52 -15.69 -21.85
N CYS A 313 11.60 -16.24 -21.31
CA CYS A 313 12.87 -15.52 -21.22
C CYS A 313 13.39 -15.05 -22.59
N ASN A 314 13.24 -15.87 -23.63
CA ASN A 314 13.66 -15.51 -24.98
C ASN A 314 12.77 -14.43 -25.62
N MET A 315 11.46 -14.44 -25.33
CA MET A 315 10.56 -13.37 -25.79
C MET A 315 10.92 -12.03 -25.16
N LEU A 316 11.13 -12.01 -23.84
CA LEU A 316 11.52 -10.80 -23.10
C LEU A 316 12.85 -10.21 -23.59
N LYS A 317 13.85 -11.05 -23.88
CA LYS A 317 15.14 -10.60 -24.44
C LYS A 317 14.99 -9.91 -25.79
N ARG A 318 14.04 -10.36 -26.61
CA ARG A 318 13.79 -9.76 -27.92
C ARG A 318 13.01 -8.45 -27.79
N GLY A 319 12.10 -8.35 -26.84
CA GLY A 319 11.30 -7.15 -26.56
C GLY A 319 10.25 -6.79 -27.64
N VAL A 320 10.45 -7.18 -28.90
CA VAL A 320 9.62 -6.78 -30.06
C VAL A 320 8.14 -7.19 -29.94
N GLU A 321 7.85 -8.30 -29.27
CA GLU A 321 6.49 -8.85 -29.18
C GLU A 321 5.76 -8.47 -27.89
N VAL A 322 6.44 -7.82 -26.94
CA VAL A 322 5.87 -7.51 -25.62
C VAL A 322 5.43 -6.05 -25.59
N PRO A 323 4.18 -5.73 -25.19
CA PRO A 323 3.71 -4.36 -25.16
C PRO A 323 4.60 -3.44 -24.29
N PRO A 324 4.84 -2.18 -24.70
CA PRO A 324 5.73 -1.27 -23.98
C PRO A 324 5.35 -1.05 -22.52
N LEU A 325 4.04 -0.98 -22.21
CA LEU A 325 3.56 -0.83 -20.84
C LEU A 325 3.90 -2.04 -19.97
N ALA A 326 3.77 -3.27 -20.49
CA ALA A 326 4.18 -4.48 -19.77
C ALA A 326 5.69 -4.52 -19.54
N MET A 327 6.47 -4.15 -20.56
CA MET A 327 7.93 -4.03 -20.43
C MET A 327 8.33 -2.96 -19.41
N TYR A 328 7.61 -1.84 -19.35
CA TYR A 328 7.83 -0.79 -18.36
C TYR A 328 7.55 -1.28 -16.94
N ILE A 329 6.40 -1.93 -16.71
CA ILE A 329 6.06 -2.54 -15.42
C ILE A 329 7.14 -3.54 -14.98
N LEU A 330 7.57 -4.42 -15.90
CA LEU A 330 8.63 -5.38 -15.64
C LEU A 330 9.97 -4.70 -15.32
N ARG A 331 10.36 -3.67 -16.09
CA ARG A 331 11.59 -2.92 -15.84
C ARG A 331 11.57 -2.25 -14.48
N CYS A 332 10.48 -1.62 -14.09
CA CYS A 332 10.33 -1.04 -12.75
C CYS A 332 10.52 -2.11 -11.66
N ALA A 333 9.87 -3.27 -11.81
CA ALA A 333 9.95 -4.37 -10.85
C ALA A 333 11.37 -4.94 -10.74
N LEU A 334 12.01 -5.22 -11.88
CA LEU A 334 13.37 -5.75 -11.93
C LEU A 334 14.41 -4.73 -11.42
N THR A 335 14.23 -3.45 -11.72
CA THR A 335 15.15 -2.39 -11.24
C THR A 335 15.15 -2.34 -9.72
N ILE A 336 13.97 -2.27 -9.10
CA ILE A 336 13.84 -2.24 -7.63
C ILE A 336 14.37 -3.53 -7.00
N ALA A 337 14.10 -4.69 -7.60
CA ALA A 337 14.57 -5.97 -7.10
C ALA A 337 16.10 -6.13 -7.25
N ALA A 338 16.71 -5.66 -8.33
CA ALA A 338 18.15 -5.74 -8.55
C ALA A 338 18.96 -4.92 -7.54
N TYR A 339 18.36 -3.89 -6.94
CA TYR A 339 18.97 -3.10 -5.88
C TYR A 339 18.81 -3.70 -4.48
N GLU A 340 18.02 -4.77 -4.31
CA GLU A 340 17.77 -5.38 -3.00
C GLU A 340 18.96 -6.20 -2.50
N ASP A 341 19.59 -6.99 -3.38
CA ASP A 341 20.71 -7.86 -3.04
C ASP A 341 21.78 -7.87 -4.14
N ALA A 342 23.04 -8.09 -3.73
CA ALA A 342 24.17 -8.07 -4.66
C ALA A 342 24.27 -9.31 -5.55
N CYS A 343 23.61 -10.42 -5.19
CA CYS A 343 23.65 -11.67 -5.95
C CYS A 343 22.59 -11.76 -7.06
N GLY A 344 21.65 -10.80 -7.12
CA GLY A 344 20.57 -10.73 -8.09
C GLY A 344 19.41 -11.69 -7.81
N ASP A 345 19.37 -12.33 -6.64
CA ASP A 345 18.39 -13.37 -6.33
C ASP A 345 16.97 -12.80 -6.24
N ALA A 346 16.79 -11.58 -5.72
CA ALA A 346 15.50 -10.90 -5.72
C ALA A 346 15.05 -10.54 -7.14
N ALA A 347 15.95 -10.15 -8.04
CA ALA A 347 15.60 -9.86 -9.43
C ALA A 347 15.16 -11.12 -10.18
N ILE A 348 15.86 -12.24 -9.95
CA ILE A 348 15.45 -13.56 -10.47
C ILE A 348 14.10 -13.98 -9.89
N GLY A 349 13.92 -13.83 -8.57
CA GLY A 349 12.66 -14.10 -7.89
C GLY A 349 11.52 -13.27 -8.48
N MET A 350 11.74 -11.97 -8.70
CA MET A 350 10.78 -11.06 -9.30
C MET A 350 10.41 -11.48 -10.73
N LEU A 351 11.39 -11.82 -11.57
CA LEU A 351 11.13 -12.32 -12.93
C LEU A 351 10.21 -13.56 -12.90
N ILE A 352 10.51 -14.51 -12.01
CA ILE A 352 9.73 -15.74 -11.89
C ILE A 352 8.31 -15.46 -11.39
N GLU A 353 8.17 -14.70 -10.31
CA GLU A 353 6.88 -14.40 -9.66
C GLU A 353 5.99 -13.48 -10.51
N LEU A 354 6.57 -12.49 -11.18
CA LEU A 354 5.81 -11.53 -11.97
C LEU A 354 5.42 -12.07 -13.33
N VAL A 355 6.35 -12.77 -14.00
CA VAL A 355 6.18 -13.15 -15.40
C VAL A 355 5.81 -14.62 -15.56
N ILE A 356 6.46 -15.54 -14.85
CA ILE A 356 6.31 -16.98 -15.11
C ILE A 356 5.18 -17.60 -14.29
N GLN A 357 5.07 -17.23 -13.01
CA GLN A 357 4.05 -17.72 -12.08
C GLN A 357 2.61 -17.57 -12.61
N PRO A 358 2.21 -16.45 -13.26
CA PRO A 358 0.85 -16.31 -13.78
C PRO A 358 0.44 -17.38 -14.80
N PHE A 359 1.38 -17.97 -15.55
CA PHE A 359 1.08 -19.01 -16.54
C PHE A 359 0.86 -20.38 -15.94
N VAL A 360 1.30 -20.59 -14.69
CA VAL A 360 1.19 -21.88 -14.02
C VAL A 360 0.22 -21.86 -12.86
N ALA A 361 -0.29 -20.69 -12.49
CA ALA A 361 -1.28 -20.53 -11.44
C ALA A 361 -2.51 -21.42 -11.70
N GLY A 362 -2.91 -22.21 -10.71
CA GLY A 362 -4.02 -23.17 -10.81
C GLY A 362 -3.72 -24.43 -11.63
N THR A 363 -2.48 -24.66 -12.05
CA THR A 363 -2.07 -25.86 -12.81
C THR A 363 -1.24 -26.83 -11.94
N ASN A 364 -1.01 -28.05 -12.44
CA ASN A 364 -0.10 -29.01 -11.80
C ASN A 364 1.39 -28.60 -11.86
N LEU A 365 1.72 -27.50 -12.56
CA LEU A 365 3.10 -27.01 -12.73
C LEU A 365 3.55 -26.06 -11.60
N GLU A 366 2.67 -25.57 -10.74
CA GLU A 366 3.03 -24.63 -9.65
C GLU A 366 4.13 -25.18 -8.75
N ASN A 367 3.98 -26.43 -8.29
CA ASN A 367 4.98 -27.08 -7.45
C ASN A 367 6.32 -27.27 -8.17
N GLN A 368 6.29 -27.48 -9.49
CA GLN A 368 7.51 -27.60 -10.28
C GLN A 368 8.23 -26.25 -10.41
N LEU A 369 7.48 -25.16 -10.61
CA LEU A 369 8.05 -23.82 -10.67
C LEU A 369 8.63 -23.40 -9.32
N ALA A 370 7.93 -23.67 -8.22
CA ALA A 370 8.42 -23.40 -6.86
C ALA A 370 9.76 -24.14 -6.60
N ASN A 371 9.86 -25.40 -7.03
CA ASN A 371 11.10 -26.17 -6.93
C ASN A 371 12.22 -25.61 -7.81
N ILE A 372 11.92 -25.20 -9.04
CA ILE A 372 12.90 -24.57 -9.94
C ILE A 372 13.41 -23.26 -9.35
N LYS A 373 12.52 -22.38 -8.91
CA LYS A 373 12.86 -21.12 -8.27
C LYS A 373 13.79 -21.34 -7.07
N LYS A 374 13.41 -22.24 -6.16
CA LYS A 374 14.23 -22.60 -5.00
C LYS A 374 15.60 -23.13 -5.41
N ALA A 375 15.68 -23.98 -6.45
CA ALA A 375 16.94 -24.52 -6.93
C ALA A 375 17.84 -23.45 -7.58
N ILE A 376 17.29 -22.54 -8.39
CA ILE A 376 18.04 -21.43 -9.01
C ILE A 376 18.65 -20.50 -7.96
N ILE A 377 17.89 -20.20 -6.90
CA ILE A 377 18.30 -19.28 -5.83
C ILE A 377 19.25 -19.98 -4.84
N SER A 378 18.85 -21.11 -4.26
CA SER A 378 19.60 -21.75 -3.17
C SER A 378 20.73 -22.67 -3.62
N TYR A 379 20.66 -23.20 -4.85
CA TYR A 379 21.63 -24.17 -5.38
C TYR A 379 21.97 -23.85 -6.85
N PRO A 380 22.52 -22.65 -7.14
CA PRO A 380 22.67 -22.14 -8.50
C PRO A 380 23.41 -23.09 -9.44
N GLU A 381 24.44 -23.79 -8.94
CA GLU A 381 25.23 -24.76 -9.71
C GLU A 381 24.37 -25.88 -10.32
N SER A 382 23.28 -26.28 -9.63
CA SER A 382 22.37 -27.34 -10.07
C SER A 382 21.45 -26.91 -11.22
N ARG A 383 21.26 -25.60 -11.41
CA ARG A 383 20.36 -24.98 -12.39
C ARG A 383 21.05 -23.83 -13.13
N GLN A 384 22.34 -23.99 -13.41
CA GLN A 384 23.17 -22.93 -13.98
C GLN A 384 22.61 -22.40 -15.32
N ARG A 385 22.03 -23.28 -16.14
CA ARG A 385 21.48 -22.90 -17.44
C ARG A 385 20.27 -21.98 -17.30
N GLU A 386 19.33 -22.32 -16.42
CA GLU A 386 18.17 -21.49 -16.10
C GLU A 386 18.59 -20.18 -15.45
N ARG A 387 19.53 -20.21 -14.51
CA ARG A 387 20.08 -19.01 -13.85
C ARG A 387 20.71 -18.05 -14.84
N ASN A 388 21.66 -18.51 -15.66
CA ASN A 388 22.32 -17.70 -16.69
C ASN A 388 21.31 -17.10 -17.67
N THR A 389 20.24 -17.84 -17.96
CA THR A 389 19.19 -17.36 -18.86
C THR A 389 18.37 -16.25 -18.22
N ALA A 390 17.97 -16.40 -16.96
CA ALA A 390 17.27 -15.35 -16.21
C ALA A 390 18.13 -14.10 -16.10
N GLU A 391 19.40 -14.22 -15.69
CA GLU A 391 20.33 -13.10 -15.58
C GLU A 391 20.48 -12.36 -16.92
N ALA A 392 20.70 -13.08 -18.02
CA ALA A 392 20.76 -12.49 -19.35
C ALA A 392 19.43 -11.84 -19.79
N THR A 393 18.29 -12.40 -19.38
CA THR A 393 16.97 -11.77 -19.64
C THR A 393 16.82 -10.47 -18.86
N ILE A 394 17.18 -10.48 -17.58
CA ILE A 394 17.08 -9.31 -16.71
C ILE A 394 17.95 -8.18 -17.27
N ILE A 395 19.22 -8.45 -17.57
CA ILE A 395 20.13 -7.46 -18.16
C ILE A 395 19.53 -6.89 -19.45
N SER A 396 19.06 -7.76 -20.36
CA SER A 396 18.45 -7.32 -21.62
C SER A 396 17.23 -6.42 -21.40
N VAL A 397 16.33 -6.74 -20.48
CA VAL A 397 15.16 -5.91 -20.17
C VAL A 397 15.58 -4.56 -19.58
N LEU A 398 16.60 -4.53 -18.71
CA LEU A 398 17.09 -3.30 -18.08
C LEU A 398 17.81 -2.37 -19.07
N GLU A 399 18.44 -2.92 -20.10
CA GLU A 399 19.16 -2.18 -21.16
C GLU A 399 18.23 -1.67 -22.28
N GLN A 400 17.05 -2.28 -22.46
CA GLN A 400 16.11 -1.89 -23.51
C GLN A 400 15.61 -0.45 -23.33
N GLU A 401 15.51 0.28 -24.44
CA GLU A 401 14.78 1.55 -24.50
C GLU A 401 13.29 1.26 -24.50
N ILE A 402 12.57 1.78 -23.50
CA ILE A 402 11.14 1.54 -23.33
C ILE A 402 10.45 2.90 -23.31
N ILE A 403 9.65 3.15 -24.34
CA ILE A 403 8.87 4.38 -24.47
C ILE A 403 7.40 4.02 -24.24
N VAL A 404 6.82 4.57 -23.19
CA VAL A 404 5.37 4.47 -22.92
C VAL A 404 4.77 5.83 -23.14
N THR A 405 3.99 5.97 -24.20
CA THR A 405 3.19 7.16 -24.46
C THR A 405 1.75 6.92 -24.03
N PRO A 406 1.13 7.83 -23.26
CA PRO A 406 -0.32 7.81 -23.08
C PRO A 406 -0.97 7.88 -24.46
N ASP A 407 -1.96 7.03 -24.72
CA ASP A 407 -2.73 7.08 -25.96
C ASP A 407 -3.48 8.44 -26.03
N PRO A 408 -3.13 9.33 -26.96
CA PRO A 408 -3.72 10.66 -27.03
C PRO A 408 -5.15 10.63 -27.59
N GLU A 409 -5.59 9.53 -28.22
CA GLU A 409 -6.93 9.43 -28.84
C GLU A 409 -8.00 8.91 -27.87
N ASN A 410 -7.61 8.31 -26.74
CA ASN A 410 -8.53 7.69 -25.80
C ASN A 410 -9.05 8.68 -24.75
N ASP A 411 -9.60 9.82 -25.17
CA ASP A 411 -9.79 11.05 -24.37
C ASP A 411 -10.89 10.98 -23.27
N ASP A 412 -11.39 9.79 -22.92
CA ASP A 412 -12.56 9.66 -22.03
C ASP A 412 -12.18 9.23 -20.61
N GLU A 413 -11.36 10.05 -19.93
CA GLU A 413 -11.01 9.86 -18.50
C GLU A 413 -12.25 9.69 -17.64
N LYS A 414 -13.29 10.45 -17.95
CA LYS A 414 -14.57 10.40 -17.27
C LYS A 414 -15.20 9.02 -17.40
N LYS A 415 -15.22 8.42 -18.60
CA LYS A 415 -15.72 7.06 -18.81
C LYS A 415 -14.86 6.02 -18.12
N ASP A 416 -13.53 6.15 -18.15
CA ASP A 416 -12.63 5.25 -17.42
C ASP A 416 -12.96 5.27 -15.92
N LEU A 417 -13.04 6.46 -15.34
CA LEU A 417 -13.34 6.66 -13.93
C LEU A 417 -14.74 6.17 -13.56
N GLU A 418 -15.76 6.46 -14.38
CA GLU A 418 -17.12 5.94 -14.19
C GLU A 418 -17.18 4.41 -14.29
N THR A 419 -16.39 3.81 -15.20
CA THR A 419 -16.35 2.36 -15.40
C THR A 419 -15.75 1.68 -14.16
N VAL A 420 -14.62 2.19 -13.65
CA VAL A 420 -14.01 1.70 -12.41
C VAL A 420 -14.96 1.90 -11.23
N TYR A 421 -15.57 3.08 -11.08
CA TYR A 421 -16.49 3.37 -9.99
C TYR A 421 -17.71 2.43 -9.97
N LYS A 422 -18.33 2.19 -11.13
CA LYS A 422 -19.47 1.26 -11.27
C LYS A 422 -19.06 -0.16 -10.90
N PHE A 423 -17.90 -0.60 -11.36
CA PHE A 423 -17.35 -1.91 -11.02
C PHE A 423 -17.14 -2.07 -9.51
N LEU A 424 -16.50 -1.10 -8.85
CA LEU A 424 -16.25 -1.15 -7.40
C LEU A 424 -17.54 -1.06 -6.57
N THR A 425 -18.49 -0.23 -7.00
CA THR A 425 -19.79 -0.10 -6.32
C THR A 425 -20.59 -1.40 -6.39
N LYS A 426 -20.58 -2.09 -7.54
CA LYS A 426 -21.20 -3.42 -7.70
C LYS A 426 -20.52 -4.49 -6.83
N ASN A 427 -19.22 -4.33 -6.58
CA ASN A 427 -18.40 -5.26 -5.81
C ASN A 427 -17.97 -4.66 -4.45
N ALA A 428 -18.82 -3.84 -3.83
CA ALA A 428 -18.45 -3.06 -2.65
C ALA A 428 -18.07 -3.94 -1.44
N ASP A 429 -18.73 -5.09 -1.22
CA ASP A 429 -18.39 -6.01 -0.13
C ASP A 429 -16.97 -6.59 -0.25
N PRO A 430 -16.60 -7.32 -1.33
CA PRO A 430 -15.26 -7.85 -1.47
C PRO A 430 -14.20 -6.74 -1.56
N PHE A 431 -14.52 -5.59 -2.15
CA PHE A 431 -13.60 -4.45 -2.19
C PHE A 431 -13.29 -3.90 -0.79
N VAL A 432 -14.32 -3.65 0.04
CA VAL A 432 -14.14 -3.17 1.41
C VAL A 432 -13.39 -4.19 2.26
N ARG A 433 -13.66 -5.49 2.12
CA ARG A 433 -12.90 -6.55 2.80
C ARG A 433 -11.41 -6.48 2.42
N LEU A 434 -11.09 -6.34 1.13
CA LEU A 434 -9.70 -6.18 0.66
C LEU A 434 -9.03 -4.92 1.22
N LEU A 435 -9.73 -3.79 1.23
CA LEU A 435 -9.21 -2.54 1.81
C LEU A 435 -8.88 -2.70 3.29
N LEU A 436 -9.74 -3.37 4.08
CA LEU A 436 -9.50 -3.61 5.50
C LEU A 436 -8.26 -4.50 5.72
N ILE A 437 -8.04 -5.52 4.88
CA ILE A 437 -6.86 -6.40 4.94
C ILE A 437 -5.59 -5.63 4.58
N LEU A 438 -5.60 -4.89 3.47
CA LEU A 438 -4.44 -4.09 3.05
C LEU A 438 -4.05 -3.05 4.12
N ASN A 439 -5.04 -2.50 4.82
CA ASN A 439 -4.83 -1.51 5.88
C ASN A 439 -4.61 -2.10 7.29
N SER A 440 -4.67 -3.42 7.46
CA SER A 440 -4.32 -4.05 8.75
C SER A 440 -2.81 -4.03 9.01
N LYS A 441 -2.01 -3.72 7.99
CA LYS A 441 -0.54 -3.66 8.04
C LYS A 441 -0.04 -2.59 9.00
N THR A 442 1.11 -2.84 9.61
CA THR A 442 1.78 -1.80 10.41
C THR A 442 2.24 -0.66 9.51
N TYR A 443 2.47 0.52 10.08
CA TYR A 443 2.97 1.67 9.33
C TYR A 443 4.25 1.33 8.54
N LEU A 444 5.15 0.57 9.15
CA LEU A 444 6.39 0.12 8.50
C LEU A 444 6.14 -0.76 7.28
N GLN A 445 5.04 -1.53 7.26
CA GLN A 445 4.70 -2.45 6.17
C GLN A 445 3.90 -1.78 5.04
N SER A 446 3.53 -0.51 5.16
CA SER A 446 2.85 0.22 4.09
C SER A 446 3.76 0.38 2.85
N PRO A 447 3.26 0.15 1.62
CA PRO A 447 4.06 0.25 0.40
C PRO A 447 4.79 1.60 0.24
N SER A 448 4.11 2.71 0.51
CA SER A 448 4.67 4.06 0.37
C SER A 448 5.77 4.33 1.38
N VAL A 449 5.66 3.73 2.58
CA VAL A 449 6.71 3.78 3.61
C VAL A 449 7.91 2.93 3.20
N GLN A 450 7.67 1.72 2.71
CA GLN A 450 8.71 0.84 2.17
C GLN A 450 9.47 1.51 1.03
N SER A 451 8.79 2.23 0.14
CA SER A 451 9.41 2.98 -0.95
C SER A 451 10.37 4.06 -0.46
N ILE A 452 9.95 4.88 0.52
CA ILE A 452 10.80 5.96 1.04
C ILE A 452 11.96 5.41 1.86
N MET A 453 11.73 4.38 2.67
CA MET A 453 12.81 3.72 3.41
C MET A 453 13.85 3.17 2.44
N PHE A 454 13.42 2.52 1.36
CA PHE A 454 14.29 2.00 0.32
C PHE A 454 15.06 3.11 -0.39
N ALA A 455 14.38 4.18 -0.83
CA ALA A 455 15.03 5.29 -1.49
C ALA A 455 16.04 6.02 -0.58
N PHE A 456 15.73 6.16 0.70
CA PHE A 456 16.66 6.71 1.69
C PHE A 456 17.91 5.84 1.86
N GLN A 457 17.74 4.52 1.91
CA GLN A 457 18.87 3.59 1.94
C GLN A 457 19.74 3.74 0.67
N LYS A 458 19.12 3.78 -0.50
CA LYS A 458 19.87 3.93 -1.77
C LYS A 458 20.55 5.28 -1.91
N ALA A 459 19.97 6.36 -1.38
CA ALA A 459 20.63 7.67 -1.31
C ALA A 459 21.94 7.61 -0.51
N ASN A 460 21.98 6.78 0.54
CA ASN A 460 23.19 6.56 1.33
C ASN A 460 24.22 5.70 0.58
N ASP A 461 23.78 4.67 -0.14
CA ASP A 461 24.65 3.83 -0.96
C ASP A 461 25.36 4.66 -2.05
N ILE A 462 24.59 5.49 -2.78
CA ILE A 462 25.12 6.39 -3.83
C ILE A 462 26.19 7.31 -3.26
N ARG A 463 25.93 7.93 -2.10
CA ARG A 463 26.91 8.80 -1.45
C ARG A 463 28.20 8.07 -1.06
N THR A 464 28.09 6.86 -0.54
CA THR A 464 29.28 6.08 -0.15
C THR A 464 30.15 5.80 -1.38
N LEU A 465 29.53 5.54 -2.53
CA LEU A 465 30.23 5.40 -3.80
C LEU A 465 30.86 6.73 -4.23
N GLU A 466 30.12 7.83 -4.21
CA GLU A 466 30.65 9.17 -4.56
C GLU A 466 31.83 9.60 -3.69
N ALA A 467 31.86 9.24 -2.41
CA ALA A 467 32.99 9.56 -1.52
C ALA A 467 34.22 8.66 -1.74
N SER A 468 34.06 7.56 -2.47
CA SER A 468 35.12 6.61 -2.80
C SER A 468 35.80 6.92 -4.14
N TYR A 469 35.23 7.85 -4.92
CA TYR A 469 35.79 8.41 -6.15
C TYR A 469 36.32 9.83 -5.88
#